data_AF-A0A4Q4XKH9-F1
#
_entry.id   AF-A0A4Q4XKH9-F1
#
_cell.length_a   1.000
_cell.length_b   1.000
_cell.length_c   1.000
_cell.angle_alpha   90.00
_cell.angle_beta   90.00
_cell.angle_gamma   90.00
#
_symmetry.space_group_name_H-M   'P 1'
#
loop_
_entity.id
_entity.type
_entity.pdbx_description
1 polymer ?
#
loop_
_entity_poly.entity_id
_entity_poly.type
_entity_poly.pdbx_seq_one_letter_code
_entity_poly.pdbx_strand_id
1 'polypeptide(L)'
;MAAVRSSVRILPRASVGAHPPSNSSGGLLRIRQQQQRAFFSPPASEPQTLTASARLPYNHAALYDRIADIDSYASFLPYCRSARVTAWSAPDADADTERRGRRRWPTRADLTAGWGGIEATYTSRVFCAPGIGVVEAISGDARTELSEAELRRYGLRDDGPDPRGDDGGVFKSLVTRWTVTPAEDATRADRFQNEWSDVRLDIKFQFENPVYGAVSSAVADKLAPVMVNAFVEQAKRVLKEPRKS
;
A
#
# COMPACT_ATOMS: atom_id res chain seq x y z
N MET A 1 13.10 18.94 -10.63
CA MET A 1 11.63 18.89 -10.56
C MET A 1 11.24 17.42 -10.47
N ALA A 2 10.78 16.95 -9.31
CA ALA A 2 10.37 15.55 -9.14
C ALA A 2 9.07 15.33 -9.94
N ALA A 3 9.07 14.36 -10.84
CA ALA A 3 7.88 14.00 -11.61
C ALA A 3 7.13 12.90 -10.86
N VAL A 4 5.90 13.19 -10.45
CA VAL A 4 5.00 12.24 -9.80
C VAL A 4 4.04 11.70 -10.85
N ARG A 5 4.02 10.39 -11.05
CA ARG A 5 3.12 9.73 -12.01
C ARG A 5 2.08 8.93 -11.22
N SER A 6 0.81 9.14 -11.55
CA SER A 6 -0.32 8.36 -11.04
C SER A 6 -0.88 7.52 -12.17
N SER A 7 -1.21 6.26 -11.92
CA SER A 7 -1.88 5.39 -12.87
C SER A 7 -2.88 4.53 -12.12
N VAL A 8 -4.16 4.71 -12.46
CA VAL A 8 -5.28 3.93 -11.92
C VAL A 8 -5.68 2.95 -13.03
N ARG A 9 -5.62 1.64 -12.76
CA ARG A 9 -6.16 0.62 -13.68
C ARG A 9 -7.51 0.14 -13.14
N ILE A 10 -8.58 0.51 -13.84
CA ILE A 10 -9.92 -0.07 -13.65
C ILE A 10 -10.11 -1.09 -14.79
N LEU A 11 -10.34 -2.35 -14.46
CA LEU A 11 -10.59 -3.41 -15.44
C LEU A 11 -11.99 -3.24 -16.08
N PRO A 12 -12.12 -3.29 -17.42
CA PRO A 12 -13.42 -3.17 -18.09
C PRO A 12 -14.22 -4.49 -18.07
N ARG A 13 -15.55 -4.35 -17.99
CA ARG A 13 -16.55 -5.42 -17.95
C ARG A 13 -16.86 -5.94 -19.37
N ALA A 14 -16.82 -7.26 -19.58
CA ALA A 14 -17.22 -7.89 -20.84
C ALA A 14 -18.74 -7.95 -20.98
N SER A 15 -19.28 -7.37 -22.06
CA SER A 15 -20.69 -7.48 -22.44
C SER A 15 -20.89 -8.65 -23.40
N VAL A 16 -21.66 -9.65 -22.98
CA VAL A 16 -22.18 -10.72 -23.87
C VAL A 16 -23.59 -10.33 -24.30
N GLY A 17 -23.76 -9.99 -25.57
CA GLY A 17 -25.06 -9.80 -26.21
C GLY A 17 -25.33 -10.95 -27.18
N ALA A 18 -26.35 -11.76 -26.91
CA ALA A 18 -26.85 -12.80 -27.80
C ALA A 18 -28.18 -12.36 -28.43
N HIS A 19 -28.35 -12.63 -29.72
CA HIS A 19 -29.56 -12.39 -30.52
C HIS A 19 -30.74 -13.31 -30.11
N PRO A 20 -32.00 -12.91 -30.35
CA PRO A 20 -33.16 -13.78 -30.15
C PRO A 20 -33.62 -14.45 -31.46
N PRO A 21 -34.47 -15.49 -31.36
CA PRO A 21 -35.55 -15.64 -32.33
C PRO A 21 -36.95 -15.71 -31.69
N SER A 22 -37.90 -15.34 -32.54
CA SER A 22 -39.35 -15.30 -32.39
C SER A 22 -39.99 -16.67 -32.14
N ASN A 23 -41.04 -16.72 -31.32
CA ASN A 23 -42.31 -17.30 -31.76
C ASN A 23 -43.50 -16.89 -30.89
N SER A 24 -44.67 -16.78 -31.53
CA SER A 24 -45.95 -16.34 -30.99
C SER A 24 -46.78 -17.50 -30.42
N SER A 25 -47.57 -17.23 -29.37
CA SER A 25 -49.04 -17.43 -29.29
C SER A 25 -49.55 -17.91 -27.91
N GLY A 26 -50.41 -17.08 -27.31
CA GLY A 26 -51.70 -17.49 -26.72
C GLY A 26 -51.73 -18.20 -25.36
N GLY A 27 -52.28 -17.53 -24.34
CA GLY A 27 -52.83 -18.21 -23.16
C GLY A 27 -52.91 -17.36 -21.91
N LEU A 28 -54.12 -16.90 -21.56
CA LEU A 28 -54.46 -16.17 -20.34
C LEU A 28 -54.10 -16.97 -19.06
N LEU A 29 -53.23 -16.41 -18.22
CA LEU A 29 -53.10 -16.84 -16.82
C LEU A 29 -52.88 -15.63 -15.90
N ARG A 30 -53.66 -15.62 -14.82
CA ARG A 30 -53.68 -14.62 -13.75
C ARG A 30 -52.26 -14.27 -13.28
N ILE A 31 -51.85 -13.02 -13.50
CA ILE A 31 -50.63 -12.49 -12.92
C ILE A 31 -50.92 -12.22 -11.44
N ARG A 32 -50.59 -13.19 -10.58
CA ARG A 32 -50.17 -12.85 -9.22
C ARG A 32 -48.87 -12.07 -9.38
N GLN A 33 -48.92 -10.75 -9.23
CA GLN A 33 -47.71 -9.95 -9.06
C GLN A 33 -47.01 -10.46 -7.80
N GLN A 34 -46.11 -11.41 -8.00
CA GLN A 34 -45.09 -11.76 -7.04
C GLN A 34 -44.25 -10.49 -6.94
N GLN A 35 -44.51 -9.67 -5.91
CA GLN A 35 -43.54 -8.68 -5.46
C GLN A 35 -42.29 -9.47 -5.06
N GLN A 36 -41.41 -9.70 -6.04
CA GLN A 36 -40.04 -10.05 -5.78
C GLN A 36 -39.48 -8.86 -5.03
N ARG A 37 -39.42 -8.98 -3.71
CA ARG A 37 -38.56 -8.12 -2.90
C ARG A 37 -37.18 -8.30 -3.49
N ALA A 38 -36.72 -7.30 -4.24
CA ALA A 38 -35.31 -7.20 -4.59
C ALA A 38 -34.59 -7.18 -3.25
N PHE A 39 -33.98 -8.31 -2.90
CA PHE A 39 -33.03 -8.35 -1.81
C PHE A 39 -31.92 -7.39 -2.24
N PHE A 40 -31.93 -6.20 -1.66
CA PHE A 40 -30.77 -5.31 -1.67
C PHE A 40 -29.67 -6.05 -0.92
N SER A 41 -28.92 -6.90 -1.63
CA SER A 41 -27.60 -7.29 -1.18
C SER A 41 -26.76 -6.02 -1.29
N PRO A 42 -26.31 -5.42 -0.18
CA PRO A 42 -25.34 -4.34 -0.28
C PRO A 42 -24.12 -4.89 -1.05
N PRO A 43 -23.55 -4.14 -2.00
CA PRO A 43 -22.36 -4.58 -2.69
C PRO A 43 -21.28 -4.84 -1.65
N ALA A 44 -20.68 -6.04 -1.65
CA ALA A 44 -19.51 -6.31 -0.82
C ALA A 44 -18.42 -5.26 -1.15
N SER A 45 -17.60 -4.91 -0.16
CA SER A 45 -16.41 -4.10 -0.41
C SER A 45 -15.55 -4.81 -1.46
N GLU A 46 -15.43 -4.25 -2.66
CA GLU A 46 -14.53 -4.79 -3.68
C GLU A 46 -13.08 -4.45 -3.30
N PRO A 47 -12.11 -5.35 -3.55
CA PRO A 47 -10.69 -5.02 -3.40
C PRO A 47 -10.30 -3.83 -4.29
N GLN A 48 -9.62 -2.85 -3.69
CA GLN A 48 -9.14 -1.65 -4.37
C GLN A 48 -7.62 -1.65 -4.44
N THR A 49 -7.04 -1.04 -5.47
CA THR A 49 -5.59 -0.87 -5.63
C THR A 49 -5.27 0.56 -6.00
N LEU A 50 -4.34 1.16 -5.27
CA LEU A 50 -3.84 2.51 -5.46
C LEU A 50 -2.33 2.46 -5.69
N THR A 51 -1.85 3.20 -6.68
CA THR A 51 -0.42 3.27 -6.99
C THR A 51 0.01 4.71 -7.23
N ALA A 52 1.16 5.08 -6.68
CA ALA A 52 1.83 6.33 -6.99
C ALA A 52 3.34 6.13 -7.01
N SER A 53 4.06 6.92 -7.82
CA SER A 53 5.51 6.88 -7.85
C SER A 53 6.13 8.27 -8.03
N ALA A 54 7.36 8.41 -7.54
CA ALA A 54 8.16 9.61 -7.66
C ALA A 54 9.62 9.24 -7.92
N ARG A 55 10.31 10.07 -8.71
CA ARG A 55 11.76 9.97 -8.92
C ARG A 55 12.46 11.07 -8.12
N LEU A 56 13.47 10.69 -7.34
CA LEU A 56 14.14 11.53 -6.34
C LEU A 56 15.66 11.54 -6.54
N PRO A 57 16.35 12.68 -6.39
CA PRO A 57 17.80 12.79 -6.53
C PRO A 57 18.53 12.40 -5.22
N TYR A 58 18.17 11.26 -4.64
CA TYR A 58 18.77 10.76 -3.40
C TYR A 58 19.11 9.27 -3.54
N ASN A 59 20.17 8.85 -2.83
CA ASN A 59 20.58 7.45 -2.72
C ASN A 59 19.42 6.58 -2.21
N HIS A 60 19.23 5.43 -2.86
CA HIS A 60 18.12 4.51 -2.59
C HIS A 60 18.11 3.99 -1.15
N ALA A 61 19.28 3.74 -0.55
CA ALA A 61 19.37 3.26 0.83
C ALA A 61 18.97 4.36 1.84
N ALA A 62 19.33 5.62 1.58
CA ALA A 62 18.89 6.74 2.42
C ALA A 62 17.36 6.91 2.36
N LEU A 63 16.75 6.75 1.18
CA LEU A 63 15.30 6.78 1.02
C LEU A 63 14.63 5.57 1.68
N TYR A 64 15.21 4.38 1.53
CA TYR A 64 14.76 3.17 2.22
C TYR A 64 14.70 3.39 3.73
N ASP A 65 15.72 4.02 4.31
CA ASP A 65 15.79 4.30 5.74
C ASP A 65 14.66 5.23 6.20
N ARG A 66 14.26 6.19 5.36
CA ARG A 66 13.11 7.06 5.63
C ARG A 66 11.78 6.33 5.51
N ILE A 67 11.66 5.39 4.57
CA ILE A 67 10.47 4.56 4.42
C ILE A 67 10.33 3.61 5.62
N ALA A 68 11.42 2.97 6.06
CA ALA A 68 11.41 2.05 7.20
C ALA A 68 11.21 2.76 8.56
N ASP A 69 11.40 4.08 8.63
CA ASP A 69 11.16 4.91 9.82
C ASP A 69 9.66 5.19 10.03
N ILE A 70 8.91 4.13 10.31
CA ILE A 70 7.43 4.15 10.45
C ILE A 70 6.98 5.08 11.58
N ASP A 71 7.72 5.15 12.70
CA ASP A 71 7.40 6.05 13.82
C ASP A 71 7.31 7.53 13.39
N SER A 72 8.06 7.91 12.33
CA SER A 72 8.04 9.27 11.82
C SER A 72 6.81 9.61 10.96
N TYR A 73 6.00 8.63 10.56
CA TYR A 73 4.93 8.82 9.57
C TYR A 73 3.90 9.87 10.01
N ALA A 74 3.48 9.86 11.27
CA ALA A 74 2.52 10.83 11.81
C ALA A 74 3.02 12.29 11.74
N SER A 75 4.32 12.52 11.55
CA SER A 75 4.89 13.87 11.44
C SER A 75 4.81 14.48 10.03
N PHE A 76 4.54 13.67 8.99
CA PHE A 76 4.57 14.14 7.61
C PHE A 76 3.50 13.54 6.70
N LEU A 77 3.04 12.31 6.93
CA LEU A 77 1.98 11.72 6.12
C LEU A 77 0.63 12.35 6.49
N PRO A 78 -0.07 12.96 5.53
CA PRO A 78 -1.44 13.40 5.77
C PRO A 78 -2.30 12.18 6.10
N TYR A 79 -3.31 12.40 6.94
CA TYR A 79 -4.26 11.38 7.40
C TYR A 79 -3.68 10.34 8.38
N CYS A 80 -2.36 10.29 8.59
CA CYS A 80 -1.74 9.49 9.64
C CYS A 80 -1.75 10.26 10.97
N ARG A 81 -2.65 9.91 11.89
CA ARG A 81 -2.73 10.54 13.22
C ARG A 81 -1.72 9.98 14.21
N SER A 82 -1.45 8.67 14.11
CA SER A 82 -0.45 7.99 14.93
C SER A 82 0.24 6.92 14.10
N ALA A 83 1.51 6.70 14.38
CA ALA A 83 2.30 5.59 13.84
C ALA A 83 3.29 5.16 14.92
N ARG A 84 3.30 3.86 15.24
CA ARG A 84 4.17 3.31 16.27
C ARG A 84 4.67 1.93 15.89
N VAL A 85 5.98 1.73 15.87
CA VAL A 85 6.56 0.38 15.77
C VAL A 85 6.44 -0.31 17.12
N THR A 86 5.82 -1.50 17.12
CA THR A 86 5.54 -2.30 18.32
C THR A 86 6.41 -3.55 18.43
N ALA A 87 6.99 -4.00 17.32
CA ALA A 87 7.97 -5.09 17.32
C ALA A 87 9.08 -4.85 16.29
N TRP A 88 10.24 -5.43 16.55
CA TRP A 88 11.46 -5.27 15.76
C TRP A 88 12.15 -6.62 15.56
N SER A 89 12.81 -6.79 14.41
CA SER A 89 13.57 -7.99 14.05
C SER A 89 14.72 -8.27 15.02
N ALA A 90 15.31 -9.46 14.95
CA ALA A 90 16.68 -9.63 15.43
C ALA A 90 17.61 -8.68 14.66
N PRO A 91 18.74 -8.25 15.25
CA PRO A 91 19.71 -7.47 14.51
C PRO A 91 20.22 -8.24 13.30
N ASP A 92 20.29 -7.55 12.16
CA ASP A 92 20.67 -8.12 10.87
C ASP A 92 22.09 -8.70 10.95
N ALA A 93 22.22 -9.99 10.64
CA ALA A 93 23.49 -10.72 10.67
C ALA A 93 24.38 -10.40 9.46
N ASP A 94 23.76 -10.00 8.33
CA ASP A 94 24.43 -9.66 7.08
C ASP A 94 24.73 -8.16 6.97
N ALA A 95 24.39 -7.37 8.00
CA ALA A 95 24.82 -5.98 8.07
C ALA A 95 26.34 -5.95 8.14
N ASP A 96 26.97 -5.48 7.06
CA ASP A 96 28.40 -5.18 6.96
C ASP A 96 28.85 -4.46 8.24
N THR A 97 29.43 -5.26 9.16
CA THR A 97 29.44 -4.99 10.60
C THR A 97 30.32 -3.78 10.94
N GLU A 98 31.13 -3.35 9.96
CA GLU A 98 32.03 -2.20 10.05
C GLU A 98 31.39 -0.86 9.65
N ARG A 99 30.29 -0.84 8.87
CA ARG A 99 29.73 0.41 8.31
C ARG A 99 28.32 0.78 8.77
N ARG A 100 27.45 -0.19 9.07
CA ARG A 100 26.01 0.09 9.32
C ARG A 100 25.50 -0.32 10.71
N GLY A 101 26.38 -0.89 11.54
CA GLY A 101 25.99 -1.42 12.86
C GLY A 101 24.97 -2.55 12.76
N ARG A 102 24.68 -3.19 13.90
CA ARG A 102 23.68 -4.25 14.02
C ARG A 102 22.26 -3.66 13.91
N ARG A 103 21.85 -3.35 12.70
CA ARG A 103 20.56 -2.69 12.46
C ARG A 103 19.40 -3.65 12.66
N ARG A 104 18.30 -3.12 13.20
CA ARG A 104 17.02 -3.84 13.37
C ARG A 104 15.98 -3.21 12.45
N TRP A 105 15.00 -4.01 12.06
CA TRP A 105 13.92 -3.61 11.17
C TRP A 105 12.57 -3.75 11.85
N PRO A 106 11.60 -2.86 11.60
CA PRO A 106 10.24 -3.04 12.10
C PRO A 106 9.64 -4.37 11.64
N THR A 107 8.96 -5.07 12.56
CA THR A 107 8.23 -6.31 12.25
C THR A 107 6.74 -6.24 12.61
N ARG A 108 6.34 -5.28 13.44
CA ARG A 108 4.94 -4.96 13.73
C ARG A 108 4.81 -3.47 14.00
N ALA A 109 3.75 -2.84 13.52
CA ALA A 109 3.47 -1.44 13.77
C ALA A 109 1.97 -1.16 13.82
N ASP A 110 1.58 -0.21 14.66
CA ASP A 110 0.21 0.23 14.84
C ASP A 110 0.07 1.61 14.21
N LEU A 111 -0.90 1.76 13.31
CA LEU A 111 -1.19 3.03 12.64
C LEU A 111 -2.62 3.44 12.93
N THR A 112 -2.82 4.70 13.29
CA THR A 112 -4.13 5.36 13.27
C THR A 112 -4.22 6.21 12.01
N ALA A 113 -5.07 5.82 11.07
CA ALA A 113 -5.33 6.57 9.86
C ALA A 113 -6.79 7.04 9.82
N GLY A 114 -7.00 8.28 9.36
CA GLY A 114 -8.33 8.84 9.22
C GLY A 114 -8.56 9.51 7.86
N TRP A 115 -9.52 9.02 7.08
CA TRP A 115 -9.88 9.57 5.77
C TRP A 115 -11.40 9.61 5.62
N GLY A 116 -11.93 10.62 4.93
CA GLY A 116 -13.36 10.69 4.58
C GLY A 116 -14.33 10.67 5.77
N GLY A 117 -13.91 11.10 6.96
CA GLY A 117 -14.72 11.08 8.18
C GLY A 117 -14.68 9.77 8.98
N ILE A 118 -13.93 8.78 8.52
CA ILE A 118 -13.67 7.52 9.24
C ILE A 118 -12.28 7.61 9.85
N GLU A 119 -12.13 7.12 11.08
CA GLU A 119 -10.86 6.90 11.75
C GLU A 119 -10.76 5.44 12.16
N ALA A 120 -9.60 4.85 11.90
CA ALA A 120 -9.30 3.46 12.17
C ALA A 120 -7.89 3.35 12.75
N THR A 121 -7.75 2.54 13.80
CA THR A 121 -6.44 2.03 14.24
C THR A 121 -6.34 0.58 13.84
N TYR A 122 -5.22 0.20 13.23
CA TYR A 122 -4.95 -1.15 12.79
C TYR A 122 -3.48 -1.50 12.99
N THR A 123 -3.24 -2.77 13.22
CA THR A 123 -1.92 -3.33 13.45
C THR A 123 -1.46 -4.08 12.21
N SER A 124 -0.30 -3.69 11.68
CA SER A 124 0.32 -4.32 10.53
C SER A 124 1.49 -5.21 10.94
N ARG A 125 1.60 -6.38 10.29
CA ARG A 125 2.85 -7.14 10.21
C ARG A 125 3.74 -6.49 9.15
N VAL A 126 4.99 -6.23 9.48
CA VAL A 126 5.92 -5.46 8.64
C VAL A 126 7.07 -6.34 8.17
N PHE A 127 7.40 -6.23 6.90
CA PHE A 127 8.47 -6.97 6.23
C PHE A 127 9.41 -5.98 5.55
N CYS A 128 10.63 -5.89 6.08
CA CYS A 128 11.69 -5.07 5.51
C CYS A 128 12.68 -5.96 4.76
N ALA A 129 12.80 -5.76 3.45
CA ALA A 129 13.77 -6.40 2.58
C ALA A 129 14.71 -5.35 1.95
N PRO A 130 15.72 -4.84 2.68
CA PRO A 130 16.59 -3.77 2.23
C PRO A 130 17.39 -4.09 0.96
N GLY A 131 17.77 -5.35 0.75
CA GLY A 131 18.57 -5.79 -0.40
C GLY A 131 17.85 -5.69 -1.74
N ILE A 132 16.52 -5.59 -1.72
CA ILE A 132 15.69 -5.33 -2.91
C ILE A 132 14.88 -4.02 -2.77
N GLY A 133 15.16 -3.23 -1.73
CA GLY A 133 14.51 -1.95 -1.52
C GLY A 133 13.02 -2.01 -1.21
N VAL A 134 12.52 -3.10 -0.58
CA VAL A 134 11.09 -3.23 -0.23
C VAL A 134 10.83 -3.06 1.26
N VAL A 135 9.81 -2.26 1.60
CA VAL A 135 9.15 -2.25 2.91
C VAL A 135 7.67 -2.54 2.66
N GLU A 136 7.18 -3.65 3.20
CA GLU A 136 5.79 -4.07 3.06
C GLU A 136 5.12 -4.18 4.43
N ALA A 137 3.92 -3.64 4.56
CA ALA A 137 3.07 -3.76 5.74
C ALA A 137 1.76 -4.43 5.33
N ILE A 138 1.35 -5.48 6.04
CA ILE A 138 0.12 -6.22 5.76
C ILE A 138 -0.76 -6.33 7.02
N SER A 139 -2.08 -6.19 6.85
CA SER A 139 -3.10 -6.34 7.91
C SER A 139 -4.26 -7.24 7.44
N GLY A 140 -5.03 -7.78 8.38
CA GLY A 140 -6.11 -8.73 8.10
C GLY A 140 -5.62 -10.04 7.47
N ASP A 141 -6.41 -10.56 6.53
CA ASP A 141 -6.17 -11.79 5.79
C ASP A 141 -5.05 -11.67 4.73
N ALA A 142 -4.45 -10.48 4.62
CA ALA A 142 -3.38 -10.23 3.65
C ALA A 142 -2.16 -11.13 3.89
N ARG A 143 -1.52 -11.52 2.79
CA ARG A 143 -0.26 -12.27 2.76
C ARG A 143 0.82 -11.42 2.11
N THR A 144 2.06 -11.61 2.50
CA THR A 144 3.18 -10.89 1.89
C THR A 144 3.35 -11.34 0.44
N GLU A 145 3.72 -10.41 -0.45
CA GLU A 145 4.13 -10.77 -1.82
C GLU A 145 5.65 -10.95 -1.95
N LEU A 146 6.40 -10.90 -0.83
CA LEU A 146 7.80 -11.29 -0.80
C LEU A 146 7.94 -12.81 -0.90
N SER A 147 8.99 -13.25 -1.59
CA SER A 147 9.27 -14.68 -1.70
C SER A 147 9.77 -15.25 -0.37
N GLU A 148 9.54 -16.54 -0.15
CA GLU A 148 10.04 -17.23 1.05
C GLU A 148 11.58 -17.13 1.17
N ALA A 149 12.29 -17.16 0.03
CA ALA A 149 13.73 -16.99 0.01
C ALA A 149 14.18 -15.61 0.51
N GLU A 150 13.47 -14.54 0.16
CA GLU A 150 13.75 -13.18 0.65
C GLU A 150 13.43 -13.04 2.13
N LEU A 151 12.29 -13.57 2.58
CA LEU A 151 11.91 -13.57 3.99
C LEU A 151 12.99 -14.28 4.84
N ARG A 152 13.45 -15.45 4.40
CA ARG A 152 14.48 -16.22 5.08
C ARG A 152 15.81 -15.48 5.21
N ARG A 153 16.21 -14.67 4.22
CA ARG A 153 17.43 -13.84 4.30
C ARG A 153 17.40 -12.86 5.46
N TYR A 154 16.23 -12.35 5.81
CA TYR A 154 16.05 -11.40 6.92
C TYR A 154 15.56 -12.06 8.21
N GLY A 155 15.54 -13.40 8.27
CA GLY A 155 15.00 -14.14 9.41
C GLY A 155 13.51 -13.91 9.65
N LEU A 156 12.78 -13.47 8.62
CA LEU A 156 11.35 -13.21 8.65
C LEU A 156 10.55 -14.42 8.15
N ARG A 157 9.28 -14.49 8.55
CA ARG A 157 8.30 -15.46 8.09
C ARG A 157 6.92 -14.81 8.03
N ASP A 158 6.11 -15.19 7.05
CA ASP A 158 4.69 -14.84 7.03
C ASP A 158 3.88 -15.99 7.64
N ASP A 159 3.70 -15.91 8.96
CA ASP A 159 2.95 -16.89 9.75
C ASP A 159 1.42 -16.82 9.51
N GLY A 160 0.97 -15.95 8.60
CA GLY A 160 -0.44 -15.69 8.32
C GLY A 160 -1.10 -14.70 9.29
N PRO A 161 -2.43 -14.54 9.21
CA PRO A 161 -3.18 -13.63 10.06
C PRO A 161 -3.01 -14.01 11.54
N ASP A 162 -2.93 -13.01 12.42
CA ASP A 162 -2.89 -13.26 13.86
C ASP A 162 -4.24 -13.87 14.30
N PRO A 163 -4.28 -15.10 14.85
CA PRO A 163 -5.52 -15.74 15.26
C PRO A 163 -6.26 -14.94 16.35
N ARG A 164 -5.57 -14.02 17.03
CA ARG A 164 -6.14 -13.16 18.07
C ARG A 164 -6.85 -11.91 17.52
N GLY A 165 -6.78 -11.65 16.20
CA GLY A 165 -7.61 -10.66 15.52
C GLY A 165 -7.36 -9.20 15.92
N ASP A 166 -6.09 -8.80 16.08
CA ASP A 166 -5.72 -7.49 16.64
C ASP A 166 -5.40 -6.42 15.57
N ASP A 167 -5.96 -6.53 14.37
CA ASP A 167 -5.85 -5.49 13.33
C ASP A 167 -6.96 -4.43 13.43
N GLY A 168 -7.73 -4.44 14.52
CA GLY A 168 -8.85 -3.54 14.75
C GLY A 168 -10.08 -3.82 13.88
N GLY A 169 -10.07 -4.87 13.04
CA GLY A 169 -11.23 -5.32 12.26
C GLY A 169 -11.70 -4.35 11.17
N VAL A 170 -10.86 -3.39 10.77
CA VAL A 170 -11.21 -2.36 9.77
C VAL A 170 -11.07 -2.90 8.36
N PHE A 171 -9.99 -3.62 8.10
CA PHE A 171 -9.64 -4.15 6.80
C PHE A 171 -9.76 -5.67 6.82
N LYS A 172 -10.54 -6.21 5.88
CA LYS A 172 -10.46 -7.63 5.56
C LYS A 172 -9.06 -8.00 5.07
N SER A 173 -8.46 -7.11 4.27
CA SER A 173 -7.10 -7.23 3.77
C SER A 173 -6.55 -5.84 3.50
N LEU A 174 -5.31 -5.60 3.90
CA LEU A 174 -4.54 -4.40 3.55
C LEU A 174 -3.10 -4.82 3.27
N VAL A 175 -2.58 -4.42 2.13
CA VAL A 175 -1.16 -4.50 1.75
C VAL A 175 -0.71 -3.10 1.39
N THR A 176 0.31 -2.59 2.07
CA THR A 176 1.00 -1.35 1.75
C THR A 176 2.44 -1.68 1.43
N ARG A 177 2.86 -1.49 0.19
CA ARG A 177 4.20 -1.81 -0.29
C ARG A 177 4.87 -0.55 -0.79
N TRP A 178 6.01 -0.24 -0.18
CA TRP A 178 6.97 0.71 -0.71
C TRP A 178 8.10 -0.04 -1.39
N THR A 179 8.50 0.45 -2.56
CA THR A 179 9.65 -0.04 -3.32
C THR A 179 10.54 1.13 -3.66
N VAL A 180 11.84 1.00 -3.40
CA VAL A 180 12.85 2.00 -3.80
C VAL A 180 14.01 1.33 -4.52
N THR A 181 14.30 1.79 -5.74
CA THR A 181 15.38 1.24 -6.57
C THR A 181 16.23 2.35 -7.16
N PRO A 182 17.54 2.13 -7.38
CA PRO A 182 18.34 3.03 -8.19
C PRO A 182 17.70 3.25 -9.58
N ALA A 183 17.68 4.49 -10.05
CA ALA A 183 17.19 4.80 -11.39
C ALA A 183 18.26 4.46 -12.43
N GLU A 184 18.07 3.35 -13.15
CA GLU A 184 19.05 2.80 -14.12
C GLU A 184 19.55 3.86 -15.12
N ASP A 185 18.63 4.65 -15.69
CA ASP A 185 18.92 5.66 -16.73
C ASP A 185 19.61 6.94 -16.24
N ALA A 186 19.56 7.21 -14.94
CA ALA A 186 20.05 8.48 -14.36
C ALA A 186 21.55 8.46 -14.03
N THR A 187 22.15 7.27 -14.01
CA THR A 187 23.59 7.07 -13.75
C THR A 187 24.51 7.64 -14.83
N ARG A 188 23.99 7.98 -16.03
CA ARG A 188 24.78 8.48 -17.17
C ARG A 188 24.60 9.95 -17.53
N ALA A 189 23.52 10.61 -17.08
CA ALA A 189 23.12 11.91 -17.62
C ALA A 189 23.38 13.10 -16.68
N ASP A 190 23.54 12.87 -15.38
CA ASP A 190 23.67 13.94 -14.40
C ASP A 190 25.15 14.25 -14.11
N ARG A 191 25.63 15.40 -14.60
CA ARG A 191 26.95 15.97 -14.28
C ARG A 191 27.09 16.38 -12.80
N PHE A 192 26.03 16.24 -12.00
CA PHE A 192 25.97 16.62 -10.59
C PHE A 192 25.98 15.42 -9.63
N GLN A 193 26.76 14.34 -9.84
CA GLN A 193 27.14 13.32 -8.83
C GLN A 193 26.02 12.69 -7.94
N ASN A 194 24.74 12.97 -8.19
CA ASN A 194 23.64 12.59 -7.31
C ASN A 194 23.07 11.27 -7.79
N GLU A 195 23.07 10.28 -6.92
CA GLU A 195 22.36 9.04 -7.17
C GLU A 195 20.84 9.33 -7.21
N TRP A 196 20.20 8.91 -8.29
CA TRP A 196 18.75 9.03 -8.44
C TRP A 196 18.10 7.69 -8.12
N SER A 197 16.90 7.77 -7.53
CA SER A 197 16.11 6.60 -7.18
C SER A 197 14.65 6.78 -7.59
N ASP A 198 14.04 5.68 -8.00
CA ASP A 198 12.60 5.58 -8.18
C ASP A 198 11.97 5.03 -6.90
N VAL A 199 10.93 5.73 -6.41
CA VAL A 199 10.12 5.32 -5.27
C VAL A 199 8.71 5.03 -5.77
N ARG A 200 8.16 3.88 -5.39
CA ARG A 200 6.78 3.47 -5.68
C ARG A 200 6.08 3.10 -4.39
N LEU A 201 4.82 3.51 -4.28
CA LEU A 201 3.87 3.10 -3.25
C LEU A 201 2.71 2.37 -3.94
N ASP A 202 2.46 1.13 -3.53
CA ASP A 202 1.30 0.33 -3.90
C ASP A 202 0.48 0.02 -2.65
N ILE A 203 -0.82 0.30 -2.69
CA ILE A 203 -1.75 0.01 -1.59
C ILE A 203 -2.90 -0.82 -2.15
N LYS A 204 -3.05 -2.04 -1.65
CA LYS A 204 -4.16 -2.95 -1.99
C LYS A 204 -4.99 -3.17 -0.74
N PHE A 205 -6.28 -2.91 -0.78
CA PHE A 205 -7.11 -3.05 0.41
C PHE A 205 -8.54 -3.47 0.11
N GLN A 206 -9.17 -4.07 1.11
CA GLN A 206 -10.58 -4.40 1.16
C GLN A 206 -11.07 -4.14 2.58
N PHE A 207 -12.11 -3.34 2.74
CA PHE A 207 -12.72 -3.10 4.07
C PHE A 207 -13.49 -4.31 4.55
N GLU A 208 -13.52 -4.52 5.86
CA GLU A 208 -14.38 -5.54 6.47
C GLU A 208 -15.87 -5.16 6.33
N ASN A 209 -16.19 -3.88 6.54
CA ASN A 209 -17.55 -3.36 6.40
C ASN A 209 -17.79 -2.76 4.99
N PRO A 210 -18.75 -3.28 4.20
CA PRO A 210 -19.08 -2.75 2.88
C PRO A 210 -19.50 -1.28 2.85
N VAL A 211 -20.11 -0.77 3.94
CA VAL A 211 -20.53 0.63 4.04
C VAL A 211 -19.32 1.56 3.99
N TYR A 212 -18.20 1.19 4.63
CA TYR A 212 -16.97 1.97 4.58
C TYR A 212 -16.42 2.07 3.16
N GLY A 213 -16.40 0.96 2.41
CA GLY A 213 -15.98 0.95 1.01
C GLY A 213 -16.81 1.88 0.13
N ALA A 214 -18.13 1.90 0.32
CA ALA A 214 -19.03 2.77 -0.45
C ALA A 214 -18.73 4.26 -0.21
N VAL A 215 -18.62 4.68 1.06
CA VAL A 215 -18.43 6.11 1.40
C VAL A 215 -17.01 6.61 1.11
N SER A 216 -16.00 5.75 1.14
CA SER A 216 -14.60 6.17 0.94
C SER A 216 -14.10 6.08 -0.51
N SER A 217 -14.79 5.35 -1.38
CA SER A 217 -14.34 5.06 -2.75
C SER A 217 -13.94 6.31 -3.54
N ALA A 218 -14.73 7.39 -3.48
CA ALA A 218 -14.49 8.62 -4.24
C ALA A 218 -13.22 9.40 -3.83
N VAL A 219 -12.69 9.16 -2.62
CA VAL A 219 -11.48 9.83 -2.10
C VAL A 219 -10.26 8.92 -2.10
N ALA A 220 -10.45 7.59 -2.15
CA ALA A 220 -9.38 6.61 -2.14
C ALA A 220 -8.37 6.84 -3.27
N ASP A 221 -8.85 7.16 -4.47
CA ASP A 221 -8.02 7.40 -5.67
C ASP A 221 -6.96 8.50 -5.50
N LYS A 222 -7.14 9.40 -4.51
CA LYS A 222 -6.22 10.51 -4.24
C LYS A 222 -5.22 10.23 -3.13
N LEU A 223 -5.40 9.15 -2.36
CA LEU A 223 -4.57 8.88 -1.18
C LEU A 223 -3.11 8.60 -1.54
N ALA A 224 -2.85 7.64 -2.44
CA ALA A 224 -1.47 7.24 -2.77
C ALA A 224 -0.63 8.41 -3.35
N PRO A 225 -1.12 9.22 -4.31
CA PRO A 225 -0.37 10.39 -4.78
C PRO A 225 -0.07 11.41 -3.67
N VAL A 226 -1.03 11.65 -2.78
CA VAL A 226 -0.87 12.58 -1.66
C VAL A 226 0.18 12.09 -0.66
N MET A 227 0.18 10.79 -0.33
CA MET A 227 1.19 10.18 0.55
C MET A 227 2.59 10.21 -0.07
N VAL A 228 2.72 9.88 -1.37
CA VAL A 228 4.01 9.95 -2.07
C VAL A 228 4.53 11.38 -2.11
N ASN A 229 3.68 12.38 -2.37
CA ASN A 229 4.10 13.78 -2.35
C ASN A 229 4.58 14.22 -0.96
N ALA A 230 3.87 13.84 0.09
CA ALA A 230 4.27 14.12 1.46
C ALA A 230 5.63 13.49 1.80
N PHE A 231 5.86 12.24 1.35
CA PHE A 231 7.15 11.58 1.46
C PHE A 231 8.27 12.32 0.70
N VAL A 232 8.00 12.79 -0.53
CA VAL A 232 8.95 13.59 -1.32
C VAL A 232 9.37 14.85 -0.56
N GLU A 233 8.42 15.59 0.01
CA GLU A 233 8.73 16.80 0.80
C GLU A 233 9.51 16.47 2.07
N GLN A 234 9.18 15.36 2.74
CA GLN A 234 9.93 14.89 3.89
C GLN A 234 11.37 14.50 3.53
N ALA A 235 11.58 13.81 2.41
CA ALA A 235 12.90 13.44 1.92
C ALA A 235 13.75 14.69 1.65
N LYS A 236 13.18 15.71 0.98
CA LYS A 236 13.86 17.00 0.75
C LYS A 236 14.28 17.69 2.06
N ARG A 237 13.37 17.70 3.04
CA ARG A 237 13.61 18.34 4.35
C ARG A 237 14.74 17.68 5.12
N VAL A 238 14.80 16.35 5.13
CA VAL A 238 15.71 15.59 5.99
C VAL A 238 17.06 15.31 5.32
N LEU A 239 17.05 14.93 4.04
CA LEU A 239 18.27 14.49 3.37
C LEU A 239 19.14 15.65 2.89
N LYS A 240 18.57 16.87 2.81
CA LYS A 240 19.16 18.10 2.22
C LYS A 240 19.64 17.87 0.78
N GLU A 241 19.57 18.88 -0.07
CA GLU A 241 20.25 18.76 -1.36
C GLU A 241 21.77 18.66 -1.10
N PRO A 242 22.48 17.70 -1.70
CA PRO A 242 23.94 17.73 -1.67
C PRO A 242 24.37 19.07 -2.23
N ARG A 243 25.12 19.84 -1.42
CA ARG A 243 25.64 21.15 -1.79
C ARG A 243 26.29 21.02 -3.16
N LYS A 244 25.78 21.77 -4.15
CA LYS A 244 26.55 22.08 -5.35
C LYS A 244 27.83 22.78 -4.88
N SER A 245 28.93 22.05 -4.84
CA SER A 245 30.26 22.61 -4.58
C SER A 245 30.93 23.00 -5.87
#